data_AF-C0Z713-F1
#
_entry.id   AF-C0Z713-F1
#
_cell.length_a   1.000
_cell.length_b   1.000
_cell.length_c   1.000
_cell.angle_alpha   90.00
_cell.angle_beta   90.00
_cell.angle_gamma   90.00
#
_symmetry.space_group_name_H-M   'P 1'
#
loop_
_entity.id
_entity.type
_entity.pdbx_description
1 polymer ?
#
loop_
_entity_poly.entity_id
_entity_poly.type
_entity_poly.pdbx_seq_one_letter_code
_entity_poly.pdbx_strand_id
1 'polypeptide(L)' 'MQCAFCDEEIVGDKPEWILVNKKPSVDHFCTLGCLSGHVDEMAIEAEEKTGLIN' A
#
# COMPACT_ATOMS: atom_id res chain seq x y z
N MET A 1 -7.15 12.59 4.06
CA MET A 1 -6.78 11.18 4.35
C MET A 1 -5.27 11.09 4.40
N GLN A 2 -4.70 10.09 5.07
CA GLN A 2 -3.23 9.89 5.13
C GLN A 2 -2.83 8.74 4.21
N CYS A 3 -1.70 8.90 3.52
CA CYS A 3 -1.08 7.84 2.74
C CYS A 3 -0.62 6.71 3.67
N ALA A 4 -1.06 5.48 3.42
CA ALA A 4 -0.70 4.31 4.23
C ALA A 4 0.77 3.89 4.11
N PHE A 5 1.52 4.47 3.17
CA PHE A 5 2.92 4.11 2.91
C PHE A 5 3.93 5.17 3.40
N CYS A 6 3.67 6.46 3.14
CA CYS A 6 4.61 7.54 3.47
C CYS A 6 4.08 8.55 4.51
N ASP A 7 2.90 8.29 5.08
CA ASP A 7 2.21 9.15 6.07
C ASP A 7 1.85 10.57 5.60
N GLU A 8 2.13 10.93 4.34
CA GLU A 8 1.76 12.23 3.77
C GLU A 8 0.24 12.41 3.67
N GLU A 9 -0.23 13.64 3.80
CA GLU A 9 -1.63 13.99 3.58
C GLU A 9 -2.00 13.88 2.09
N ILE A 10 -3.07 13.12 1.80
CA ILE A 10 -3.66 13.02 0.47
C ILE A 10 -4.56 14.24 0.24
N VAL A 11 -4.14 15.08 -0.71
CA VAL A 11 -4.88 16.28 -1.13
C VAL A 11 -6.00 15.88 -2.09
N GLY A 12 -7.24 16.27 -1.79
CA GLY A 12 -8.45 15.82 -2.50
C GLY A 12 -8.54 16.16 -4.00
N ASP A 13 -7.73 17.10 -4.47
CA ASP A 13 -7.69 17.51 -5.89
C ASP A 13 -6.70 16.69 -6.73
N LYS A 14 -5.98 15.75 -6.12
CA LYS A 14 -5.02 14.86 -6.79
C LYS A 14 -5.61 13.45 -6.95
N PRO A 15 -5.18 12.71 -7.98
CA PRO A 15 -5.56 11.31 -8.12
C PRO A 15 -5.12 10.51 -6.89
N GLU A 16 -6.07 9.78 -6.31
CA GLU A 16 -5.87 8.88 -5.18
C GLU A 16 -5.83 7.43 -5.67
N TRP A 17 -4.98 6.62 -5.04
CA TRP A 17 -4.89 5.19 -5.28
C TRP A 17 -5.41 4.44 -4.07
N ILE A 18 -6.26 3.43 -4.30
CA ILE A 18 -6.95 2.71 -3.23
C ILE A 18 -6.67 1.22 -3.40
N LEU A 19 -6.18 0.58 -2.35
CA LEU A 19 -6.09 -0.88 -2.26
C LEU A 19 -7.30 -1.42 -1.51
N VAL A 20 -8.12 -2.24 -2.19
CA VAL A 20 -9.30 -2.87 -1.61
C VAL A 20 -8.94 -4.26 -1.11
N ASN A 21 -8.82 -4.42 0.20
CA ASN A 21 -8.53 -5.70 0.85
C ASN A 21 -9.82 -6.52 1.07
N LYS A 22 -9.72 -7.85 1.27
CA LYS A 22 -10.88 -8.74 1.52
C LYS A 22 -11.63 -8.46 2.84
N LYS A 23 -11.20 -7.47 3.62
CA LYS A 23 -11.80 -6.98 4.87
C LYS A 23 -12.44 -5.61 4.61
N PRO A 24 -13.34 -5.10 5.46
CA PRO A 24 -13.98 -3.79 5.23
C PRO A 24 -13.02 -2.57 5.34
N SER A 25 -11.70 -2.78 5.36
CA SER A 25 -10.68 -1.73 5.39
C SER A 25 -10.12 -1.49 3.99
N VAL A 26 -10.04 -0.20 3.63
CA VAL A 26 -9.37 0.28 2.43
C VAL A 26 -8.12 1.05 2.83
N ASP A 27 -7.03 0.83 2.11
CA ASP A 27 -5.77 1.56 2.31
C ASP A 27 -5.62 2.58 1.18
N HIS A 28 -5.20 3.79 1.53
CA HIS A 28 -5.16 4.95 0.64
C HIS A 28 -3.71 5.38 0.37
N PHE A 29 -3.39 5.75 -0.87
CA PHE A 29 -2.03 6.06 -1.29
C PHE A 29 -1.97 7.36 -2.13
N CYS A 30 -1.03 8.24 -1.80
CA CYS A 30 -0.89 9.55 -2.44
C CYS A 30 -0.30 9.48 -3.86
N THR A 31 0.39 8.39 -4.23
CA THR A 31 0.96 8.16 -5.55
C THR A 31 0.91 6.68 -5.93
N LEU A 32 1.03 6.39 -7.23
CA LEU A 32 1.19 5.01 -7.72
C LEU A 32 2.47 4.36 -7.18
N GLY A 33 3.53 5.15 -6.94
CA GLY A 33 4.76 4.65 -6.35
C GLY A 33 4.58 4.15 -4.92
N CYS A 34 3.78 4.87 -4.11
CA CYS A 34 3.44 4.44 -2.75
C CYS A 34 2.59 3.16 -2.74
N LEU A 35 1.64 3.02 -3.68
CA LEU A 35 0.89 1.77 -3.83
C LEU A 35 1.80 0.62 -4.25
N SER A 36 2.67 0.83 -5.24
CA SER A 36 3.59 -0.20 -5.74
C SER A 36 4.54 -0.67 -4.63
N GLY A 37 5.18 0.26 -3.92
CA GLY A 37 6.09 -0.08 -2.82
C GLY A 37 5.40 -0.87 -1.71
N HIS A 38 4.17 -0.51 -1.36
CA HIS A 38 3.39 -1.26 -0.39
C HIS A 38 3.09 -2.70 -0.85
N VAL A 39 2.69 -2.89 -2.11
CA VAL A 39 2.42 -4.23 -2.66
C VAL A 39 3.71 -5.07 -2.75
N ASP A 40 4.84 -4.45 -3.08
CA ASP A 40 6.14 -5.10 -3.10
C ASP A 40 6.56 -5.57 -1.69
N GLU A 41 6.42 -4.73 -0.67
CA GLU A 41 6.65 -5.10 0.74
C GLU A 41 5.73 -6.25 1.17
N MET A 42 4.45 -6.21 0.82
CA MET A 42 3.50 -7.29 1.11
C MET A 42 3.91 -8.61 0.44
N ALA A 43 4.42 -8.55 -0.79
CA ALA A 43 4.89 -9.74 -1.52
C ALA A 43 6.14 -10.32 -0.85
N ILE A 44 7.12 -9.48 -0.49
CA ILE A 44 8.34 -9.91 0.20
C ILE A 44 7.98 -10.55 1.54
N GLU A 45 7.15 -9.92 2.36
CA GLU A 45 6.72 -10.49 3.64
C GLU A 45 6.00 -11.84 3.47
N ALA A 46 5.21 -12.00 2.40
CA ALA A 46 4.53 -13.25 2.12
C ALA A 46 5.53 -14.35 1.75
N GLU A 47 6.53 -14.02 0.93
CA GLU A 47 7.58 -14.94 0.52
C GLU A 47 8.50 -15.34 1.69
N GLU A 48 8.88 -14.39 2.56
CA GLU A 48 9.61 -14.66 3.82
C GLU A 48 8.83 -15.63 4.73
N LYS A 49 7.52 -15.40 4.91
CA LYS A 49 6.65 -16.28 5.71
C LYS A 49 6.56 -17.69 5.12
N THR A 50 6.72 -17.84 3.82
CA THR A 50 6.75 -19.15 3.14
C THR A 50 8.14 -19.79 3.05
N GLY A 51 9.19 -19.11 3.53
CA GLY A 51 10.57 -19.58 3.46
C GLY A 51 11.15 -19.61 2.04
N LEU A 52 10.59 -18.83 1.12
CA LEU A 52 11.06 -18.73 -0.28
C LEU A 52 12.24 -17.77 -0.44
N ILE A 53 12.40 -16.81 0.47
CA ILE A 53 13.54 -15.90 0.56
C ILE A 53 14.04 -15.86 2.01
N ASN A 54 15.37 -15.71 2.18
CA ASN A 54 16.10 -15.67 3.45
C ASN A 54 16.63 -14.26 3.73
#